data_AF-A0A532EIS6-F1
#
_entry.id   AF-A0A532EIS6-F1
#
_cell.length_a   1.000
_cell.length_b   1.000
_cell.length_c   1.000
_cell.angle_alpha   90.00
_cell.angle_beta   90.00
_cell.angle_gamma   90.00
#
_symmetry.space_group_name_H-M   'P 1'
#
loop_
_entity.id
_entity.type
_entity.pdbx_description
1 polymer ?
#
loop_
_entity_poly.entity_id
_entity_poly.type
_entity_poly.pdbx_seq_one_letter_code
_entity_poly.pdbx_strand_id
1 'polypeptide(L)'
;MVQVDHHARARWANLTATAETLGLFDDPTTIGFRLNWTRLIESKGYRIDGENFVPIGNAVDCSPTEPALIGSALIQRHLTALTRSSMSAPVQLLLRHGLVPPGATVFDYGCGRGGDVAELTSTGIAANGWDPHFATDRPIFEADVVNLGFVVNVIEDPAERVDALHKAFKLARTVLSVGVMLYGSDPPGRPFRDGFITSRNTFQKYFTQAEFKDWVEQVLHQEAFMVGPGVAFIFADKEAEQRFSAGRFRRRDLSSRLLAMRVRSPRLPREPKPQIAKQSRQPHVSRATQEFEKARPYLDVLWATALDLGRLPEAAEVTNLTEIEANVGGLSKALRALTRNYEQSLLAAAAASRADDIR
;
A
#
# COMPACT_ATOMS: atom_id res chain seq x y z
N MET A 1 -6.75 20.54 -18.44
CA MET A 1 -5.60 20.60 -17.51
C MET A 1 -5.73 21.88 -16.69
N VAL A 2 -5.50 21.79 -15.38
CA VAL A 2 -5.52 22.95 -14.48
C VAL A 2 -4.34 23.86 -14.80
N GLN A 3 -4.55 25.18 -14.83
CA GLN A 3 -3.48 26.15 -15.09
C GLN A 3 -2.37 26.06 -14.04
N VAL A 4 -1.14 26.42 -14.43
CA VAL A 4 0.06 26.32 -13.57
C VAL A 4 -0.08 27.16 -12.30
N ASP A 5 -0.67 28.34 -12.42
CA ASP A 5 -0.79 29.30 -11.32
C ASP A 5 -2.08 29.14 -10.50
N HIS A 6 -2.83 28.05 -10.72
CA HIS A 6 -4.05 27.82 -9.96
C HIS A 6 -3.70 27.52 -8.49
N HIS A 7 -4.16 28.36 -7.57
CA HIS A 7 -3.89 28.27 -6.13
C HIS A 7 -4.15 26.88 -5.51
N ALA A 8 -5.12 26.12 -6.04
CA ALA A 8 -5.43 24.77 -5.57
C ALA A 8 -4.59 23.64 -6.20
N ARG A 9 -3.73 23.94 -7.20
CA ARG A 9 -2.97 22.93 -7.96
C ARG A 9 -2.05 22.10 -7.07
N ALA A 10 -1.30 22.75 -6.18
CA ALA A 10 -0.41 22.07 -5.24
C ALA A 10 -1.19 21.09 -4.34
N ARG A 11 -2.39 21.49 -3.89
CA ARG A 11 -3.27 20.65 -3.07
C ARG A 11 -3.75 19.41 -3.83
N TRP A 12 -4.25 19.59 -5.05
CA TRP A 12 -4.72 18.46 -5.88
C TRP A 12 -3.58 17.53 -6.29
N ALA A 13 -2.39 18.06 -6.55
CA ALA A 13 -1.20 17.27 -6.81
C ALA A 13 -0.85 16.38 -5.60
N ASN A 14 -0.90 16.94 -4.38
CA ASN A 14 -0.66 16.17 -3.16
C ASN A 14 -1.74 15.09 -2.93
N LEU A 15 -3.01 15.42 -3.17
CA LEU A 15 -4.11 14.45 -3.10
C LEU A 15 -3.90 13.28 -4.07
N THR A 16 -3.46 13.60 -5.29
CA THR A 16 -3.18 12.59 -6.33
C THR A 16 -1.99 11.72 -5.94
N ALA A 17 -0.91 12.33 -5.45
CA ALA A 17 0.27 11.59 -4.97
C ALA A 17 -0.07 10.66 -3.79
N THR A 18 -0.97 11.09 -2.91
CA THR A 18 -1.48 10.26 -1.82
C THR A 18 -2.30 9.09 -2.37
N ALA A 19 -3.24 9.35 -3.29
CA ALA A 19 -4.05 8.32 -3.93
C ALA A 19 -3.20 7.28 -4.69
N GLU A 20 -2.13 7.70 -5.35
CA GLU A 20 -1.14 6.82 -5.98
C GLU A 20 -0.39 5.95 -4.95
N THR A 21 0.01 6.53 -3.82
CA THR A 21 0.67 5.80 -2.74
C THR A 21 -0.24 4.72 -2.17
N LEU A 22 -1.53 5.02 -2.03
CA LEU A 22 -2.57 4.07 -1.59
C LEU A 22 -2.95 3.03 -2.67
N GLY A 23 -2.49 3.19 -3.90
CA GLY A 23 -2.78 2.27 -5.01
C GLY A 23 -4.19 2.36 -5.57
N LEU A 24 -4.81 3.54 -5.46
CA LEU A 24 -6.15 3.75 -6.01
C LEU A 24 -6.18 3.74 -7.55
N PHE A 25 -5.02 3.83 -8.21
CA PHE A 25 -4.89 3.84 -9.66
C PHE A 25 -4.28 2.56 -10.24
N ASP A 26 -4.03 1.53 -9.42
CA ASP A 26 -3.40 0.29 -9.89
C ASP A 26 -4.28 -0.47 -10.91
N ASP A 27 -5.61 -0.42 -10.72
CA ASP A 27 -6.60 -0.94 -11.68
C ASP A 27 -7.54 0.19 -12.14
N PRO A 28 -7.27 0.81 -13.30
CA PRO A 28 -8.09 1.90 -13.80
C PRO A 28 -9.45 1.44 -14.35
N THR A 29 -9.70 0.13 -14.48
CA THR A 29 -10.94 -0.37 -15.12
C THR A 29 -12.18 -0.19 -14.25
N THR A 30 -11.99 -0.08 -12.94
CA THR A 30 -13.08 0.07 -11.96
C THR A 30 -13.42 1.54 -11.67
N ILE A 31 -12.59 2.47 -12.18
CA ILE A 31 -12.66 3.91 -11.91
C ILE A 31 -13.72 4.57 -12.81
N GLY A 32 -14.76 5.18 -12.23
CA GLY A 32 -15.77 5.90 -13.01
C GLY A 32 -16.84 6.58 -12.16
N PHE A 33 -17.65 5.80 -11.44
CA PHE A 33 -18.73 6.34 -10.61
C PHE A 33 -18.25 6.69 -9.20
N ARG A 34 -18.84 7.73 -8.59
CA ARG A 34 -18.58 8.11 -7.19
C ARG A 34 -18.70 6.93 -6.24
N LEU A 35 -19.71 6.08 -6.41
CA LEU A 35 -19.91 4.91 -5.57
C LEU A 35 -18.77 3.89 -5.70
N ASN A 36 -18.24 3.69 -6.92
CA ASN A 36 -17.10 2.80 -7.14
C ASN A 36 -15.83 3.38 -6.52
N TRP A 37 -15.64 4.70 -6.60
CA TRP A 37 -14.56 5.40 -5.90
C TRP A 37 -14.66 5.20 -4.39
N THR A 38 -15.82 5.45 -3.79
CA THR A 38 -16.02 5.26 -2.35
C THR A 38 -15.70 3.82 -1.93
N ARG A 39 -16.23 2.82 -2.65
CA ARG A 39 -15.95 1.40 -2.37
C ARG A 39 -14.48 1.03 -2.53
N LEU A 40 -13.80 1.58 -3.55
CA LEU A 40 -12.39 1.34 -3.77
C LEU A 40 -11.53 1.94 -2.64
N ILE A 41 -11.88 3.13 -2.17
CA ILE A 41 -11.16 3.79 -1.08
C ILE A 41 -11.40 3.03 0.24
N GLU A 42 -12.64 2.62 0.49
CA GLU A 42 -13.01 1.78 1.65
C GLU A 42 -12.33 0.41 1.60
N SER A 43 -12.22 -0.21 0.43
CA SER A 43 -11.52 -1.48 0.29
C SER A 43 -10.01 -1.34 0.57
N LYS A 44 -9.42 -0.16 0.36
CA LYS A 44 -8.06 0.19 0.80
C LYS A 44 -7.94 0.56 2.30
N GLY A 45 -9.04 0.52 3.04
CA GLY A 45 -9.06 0.86 4.47
C GLY A 45 -9.08 2.36 4.76
N TYR A 46 -9.50 3.18 3.80
CA TYR A 46 -9.59 4.64 3.92
C TYR A 46 -11.00 5.14 3.67
N ARG A 47 -11.27 6.37 4.07
CA ARG A 47 -12.41 7.17 3.61
C ARG A 47 -11.92 8.57 3.27
N ILE A 48 -12.72 9.32 2.51
CA ILE A 48 -12.46 10.74 2.25
C ILE A 48 -13.24 11.56 3.29
N ASP A 49 -12.53 12.45 3.96
CA ASP A 49 -13.10 13.51 4.79
C ASP A 49 -12.62 14.87 4.28
N GLY A 50 -13.56 15.65 3.72
CA GLY A 50 -13.24 16.85 2.94
C GLY A 50 -12.30 16.51 1.76
N GLU A 51 -11.07 16.99 1.83
CA GLU A 51 -10.02 16.76 0.83
C GLU A 51 -8.94 15.77 1.32
N ASN A 52 -9.13 15.12 2.47
CA ASN A 52 -8.11 14.25 3.08
C ASN A 52 -8.54 12.78 3.08
N PHE A 53 -7.61 11.89 2.80
CA PHE A 53 -7.77 10.47 3.09
C PHE A 53 -7.53 10.23 4.59
N VAL A 54 -8.53 9.70 5.29
CA VAL A 54 -8.41 9.31 6.70
C VAL A 54 -8.60 7.80 6.83
N PRO A 55 -7.76 7.11 7.61
CA PRO A 55 -7.87 5.66 7.74
C PRO A 55 -9.13 5.27 8.49
N ILE A 56 -9.77 4.18 8.05
CA ILE A 56 -10.91 3.56 8.73
C ILE A 56 -10.36 2.69 9.85
N GLY A 57 -10.29 3.30 11.04
CA GLY A 57 -9.89 2.64 12.28
C GLY A 57 -11.08 2.11 13.06
N ASN A 58 -11.08 2.36 14.37
CA ASN A 58 -12.11 1.92 15.29
C ASN A 58 -13.49 2.57 15.03
N ALA A 59 -14.56 1.87 15.43
CA ALA A 59 -15.92 2.34 15.23
C ALA A 59 -16.22 3.57 16.12
N VAL A 60 -16.53 4.69 15.48
CA VAL A 60 -17.00 5.92 16.14
C VAL A 60 -18.45 6.12 15.70
N ASP A 61 -19.36 5.38 16.33
CA ASP A 61 -20.78 5.58 16.05
C ASP A 61 -21.25 6.88 16.73
N CYS A 62 -21.22 7.98 15.96
CA CYS A 62 -21.88 9.23 16.31
C CYS A 62 -23.39 9.13 15.99
N SER A 63 -24.12 8.26 16.69
CA SER A 63 -25.58 8.42 16.78
C SER A 63 -25.89 9.37 17.94
N PRO A 64 -26.64 10.46 17.73
CA PRO A 64 -27.16 11.28 18.82
C PRO A 64 -28.25 10.46 19.51
N THR A 65 -27.86 9.61 20.44
CA THR A 65 -28.76 9.02 21.42
C THR A 65 -28.46 9.70 22.74
N GLU A 66 -29.53 10.12 23.43
CA GLU A 66 -29.51 10.98 24.60
C GLU A 66 -28.39 10.64 25.61
N PRO A 67 -27.83 11.65 26.31
CA PRO A 67 -26.76 11.42 27.27
C PRO A 67 -27.27 10.55 28.42
N ALA A 68 -26.94 9.25 28.38
CA ALA A 68 -27.11 8.37 29.52
C ALA A 68 -26.13 8.80 30.63
N LEU A 69 -26.72 9.01 31.81
CA LEU A 69 -26.16 9.51 33.06
C LEU A 69 -24.65 9.37 33.31
N ILE A 70 -24.10 10.47 33.81
CA ILE A 70 -22.76 10.67 34.36
C ILE A 70 -22.61 9.89 35.67
N GLY A 71 -21.54 9.09 35.73
CA GLY A 71 -20.93 8.50 36.92
C GLY A 71 -19.54 8.00 36.54
N SER A 72 -18.71 7.57 37.49
CA SER A 72 -17.36 7.06 37.26
C SER A 72 -17.34 5.71 36.51
N ALA A 73 -17.99 5.65 35.34
CA ALA A 73 -18.05 4.47 34.50
C ALA A 73 -16.69 4.30 33.81
N LEU A 74 -16.03 3.18 34.11
CA LEU A 74 -14.80 2.72 33.48
C LEU A 74 -14.90 2.86 31.94
N ILE A 75 -13.88 3.43 31.29
CA ILE A 75 -13.86 3.62 29.83
C ILE A 75 -13.91 2.23 29.15
N GLN A 76 -14.88 2.05 28.25
CA GLN A 76 -15.17 0.73 27.66
C GLN A 76 -14.41 0.52 26.34
N ARG A 77 -13.07 0.45 26.41
CA ARG A 77 -12.20 0.37 25.22
C ARG A 77 -12.58 -0.78 24.27
N HIS A 78 -13.01 -1.92 24.77
CA HIS A 78 -13.34 -3.09 23.95
C HIS A 78 -14.50 -2.88 22.95
N LEU A 79 -15.34 -1.85 23.15
CA LEU A 79 -16.46 -1.53 22.26
C LEU A 79 -16.02 -0.82 20.96
N THR A 80 -14.75 -0.44 20.84
CA THR A 80 -14.22 0.25 19.67
C THR A 80 -13.83 -0.68 18.53
N ALA A 81 -13.66 -1.98 18.82
CA ALA A 81 -13.20 -2.99 17.85
C ALA A 81 -14.19 -3.15 16.69
N LEU A 82 -13.74 -2.74 15.49
CA LEU A 82 -14.53 -2.75 14.26
C LEU A 82 -14.66 -4.16 13.67
N THR A 83 -15.86 -4.52 13.20
CA THR A 83 -16.08 -5.66 12.30
C THR A 83 -16.08 -5.16 10.85
N ARG A 84 -14.99 -5.36 10.11
CA ARG A 84 -14.90 -5.02 8.68
C ARG A 84 -14.57 -6.26 7.83
N SER A 85 -14.92 -6.18 6.55
CA SER A 85 -14.71 -7.23 5.54
C SER A 85 -13.38 -7.12 4.78
N SER A 86 -12.56 -6.12 5.07
CA SER A 86 -11.25 -5.89 4.43
C SER A 86 -10.14 -5.75 5.47
N MET A 87 -8.89 -5.93 5.06
CA MET A 87 -7.72 -5.71 5.92
C MET A 87 -7.56 -4.23 6.32
N SER A 88 -6.86 -3.94 7.42
CA SER A 88 -6.54 -2.56 7.82
C SER A 88 -5.63 -1.88 6.81
N ALA A 89 -5.73 -0.55 6.74
CA ALA A 89 -4.79 0.28 6.00
C ALA A 89 -3.31 -0.04 6.35
N PRO A 90 -2.91 -0.12 7.64
CA PRO A 90 -1.60 -0.63 8.06
C PRO A 90 -1.17 -1.96 7.40
N VAL A 91 -2.00 -2.99 7.46
CA VAL A 91 -1.68 -4.33 6.93
C VAL A 91 -1.64 -4.32 5.39
N GLN A 92 -2.57 -3.61 4.75
CA GLN A 92 -2.57 -3.46 3.29
C GLN A 92 -1.31 -2.75 2.79
N LEU A 93 -0.84 -1.73 3.51
CA LEU A 93 0.39 -1.03 3.16
C LEU A 93 1.64 -1.90 3.37
N LEU A 94 1.65 -2.75 4.41
CA LEU A 94 2.73 -3.73 4.63
C LEU A 94 2.85 -4.68 3.42
N LEU A 95 1.72 -5.23 2.96
CA LEU A 95 1.66 -6.10 1.79
C LEU A 95 2.08 -5.36 0.52
N ARG A 96 1.56 -4.14 0.30
CA ARG A 96 1.87 -3.31 -0.86
C ARG A 96 3.36 -3.00 -0.97
N HIS A 97 4.02 -2.77 0.16
CA HIS A 97 5.45 -2.49 0.20
C HIS A 97 6.32 -3.74 0.20
N GLY A 98 5.74 -4.94 0.09
CA GLY A 98 6.48 -6.20 0.03
C GLY A 98 7.18 -6.54 1.34
N LEU A 99 6.71 -5.99 2.47
CA LEU A 99 7.32 -6.19 3.78
C LEU A 99 6.87 -7.50 4.46
N VAL A 100 5.93 -8.21 3.84
CA VAL A 100 5.48 -9.54 4.26
C VAL A 100 5.82 -10.54 3.15
N PRO A 101 7.11 -10.90 2.96
CA PRO A 101 7.50 -11.90 1.97
C PRO A 101 6.94 -13.29 2.34
N PRO A 102 6.88 -14.24 1.39
CA PRO A 102 6.50 -15.62 1.68
C PRO A 102 7.34 -16.22 2.83
N GLY A 103 6.68 -16.83 3.80
CA GLY A 103 7.33 -17.40 4.98
C GLY A 103 7.54 -16.42 6.14
N ALA A 104 7.27 -15.12 5.96
CA ALA A 104 7.29 -14.17 7.06
C ALA A 104 6.17 -14.44 8.07
N THR A 105 6.47 -14.13 9.33
CA THR A 105 5.51 -14.17 10.44
C THR A 105 4.96 -12.78 10.73
N VAL A 106 3.65 -12.70 10.98
CA VAL A 106 2.97 -11.46 11.33
C VAL A 106 2.35 -11.59 12.72
N PHE A 107 2.50 -10.56 13.55
CA PHE A 107 1.84 -10.47 14.85
C PHE A 107 1.03 -9.17 14.94
N ASP A 108 -0.28 -9.30 15.19
CA ASP A 108 -1.19 -8.17 15.34
C ASP A 108 -1.42 -7.87 16.83
N TYR A 109 -0.79 -6.82 17.34
CA TYR A 109 -0.87 -6.38 18.73
C TYR A 109 -2.11 -5.50 18.91
N GLY A 110 -3.07 -5.95 19.71
CA GLY A 110 -4.40 -5.37 19.83
C GLY A 110 -5.30 -5.73 18.66
N CYS A 111 -5.32 -7.00 18.25
CA CYS A 111 -6.03 -7.48 17.07
C CYS A 111 -7.55 -7.33 17.15
N GLY A 112 -8.11 -6.96 18.31
CA GLY A 112 -9.54 -6.93 18.55
C GLY A 112 -10.17 -8.27 18.21
N ARG A 113 -11.16 -8.24 17.31
CA ARG A 113 -11.87 -9.44 16.84
C ARG A 113 -11.06 -10.33 15.88
N GLY A 114 -9.83 -9.95 15.52
CA GLY A 114 -8.91 -10.77 14.73
C GLY A 114 -9.16 -10.75 13.22
N GLY A 115 -9.79 -9.70 12.67
CA GLY A 115 -10.10 -9.60 11.24
C GLY A 115 -8.85 -9.63 10.34
N ASP A 116 -7.83 -8.85 10.68
CA ASP A 116 -6.57 -8.80 9.91
C ASP A 116 -5.80 -10.13 10.02
N VAL A 117 -5.77 -10.74 11.21
CA VAL A 117 -5.15 -12.06 11.44
C VAL A 117 -5.83 -13.15 10.61
N ALA A 118 -7.17 -13.16 10.58
CA ALA A 118 -7.94 -14.14 9.83
C ALA A 118 -7.68 -14.04 8.32
N GLU A 119 -7.66 -12.81 7.79
CA GLU A 119 -7.42 -12.58 6.36
C GLU A 119 -5.96 -12.88 5.96
N LEU A 120 -4.98 -12.52 6.78
CA LEU A 120 -3.59 -12.90 6.53
C LEU A 120 -3.41 -14.43 6.53
N THR A 121 -4.04 -15.11 7.50
CA THR A 121 -3.99 -16.58 7.57
C THR A 121 -4.65 -17.24 6.36
N SER A 122 -5.79 -16.71 5.89
CA SER A 122 -6.49 -17.25 4.71
C SER A 122 -5.67 -17.14 3.42
N THR A 123 -4.75 -16.17 3.36
CA THR A 123 -3.79 -15.99 2.24
C THR A 123 -2.49 -16.78 2.41
N GLY A 124 -2.36 -17.61 3.45
CA GLY A 124 -1.21 -18.47 3.70
C GLY A 124 -0.07 -17.81 4.47
N ILE A 125 -0.29 -16.62 5.04
CA ILE A 125 0.69 -15.92 5.87
C ILE A 125 0.56 -16.41 7.31
N ALA A 126 1.68 -16.71 7.98
CA ALA A 126 1.69 -17.12 9.37
C ALA A 126 1.39 -15.92 10.28
N ALA A 127 0.10 -15.69 10.57
CA ALA A 127 -0.36 -14.56 11.36
C ALA A 127 -0.92 -15.00 12.71
N ASN A 128 -0.57 -14.26 13.75
CA ASN A 128 -1.13 -14.39 15.10
C ASN A 128 -1.49 -13.01 15.64
N GLY A 129 -2.21 -12.95 16.75
CA GLY A 129 -2.53 -11.68 17.37
C GLY A 129 -2.99 -11.85 18.81
N TRP A 130 -2.83 -10.78 19.57
CA TRP A 130 -3.22 -10.68 20.97
C TRP A 130 -4.12 -9.46 21.16
N ASP A 131 -5.08 -9.56 22.08
CA ASP A 131 -5.94 -8.46 22.47
C ASP A 131 -6.32 -8.61 23.95
N PRO A 132 -6.30 -7.54 24.75
CA PRO A 132 -6.58 -7.60 26.19
C PRO A 132 -8.00 -8.03 26.54
N HIS A 133 -8.92 -8.09 25.58
CA HIS A 133 -10.31 -8.49 25.79
C HIS A 133 -10.71 -9.68 24.92
N PHE A 134 -10.37 -9.68 23.64
CA PHE A 134 -10.84 -10.66 22.67
C PHE A 134 -9.89 -11.86 22.48
N ALA A 135 -8.64 -11.75 22.94
CA ALA A 135 -7.62 -12.77 22.72
C ALA A 135 -6.58 -12.81 23.86
N THR A 136 -7.06 -12.83 25.10
CA THR A 136 -6.21 -12.77 26.32
C THR A 136 -5.30 -13.97 26.48
N ASP A 137 -5.78 -15.16 26.09
CA ASP A 137 -5.09 -16.43 26.36
C ASP A 137 -4.07 -16.79 25.25
N ARG A 138 -3.93 -15.93 24.24
CA ARG A 138 -2.99 -16.16 23.14
C ARG A 138 -1.58 -15.74 23.54
N PRO A 139 -0.56 -16.57 23.26
CA PRO A 139 0.81 -16.23 23.60
C PRO A 139 1.28 -15.02 22.78
N ILE A 140 2.02 -14.13 23.44
CA ILE A 140 2.71 -13.03 22.81
C ILE A 140 4.12 -13.49 22.48
N PHE A 141 4.55 -13.33 21.23
CA PHE A 141 5.87 -13.73 20.76
C PHE A 141 6.37 -12.79 19.65
N GLU A 142 7.68 -12.82 19.41
CA GLU A 142 8.31 -12.01 18.37
C GLU A 142 7.97 -12.51 16.98
N ALA A 143 7.71 -11.58 16.05
CA ALA A 143 7.41 -11.86 14.65
C ALA A 143 8.24 -10.95 13.73
N ASP A 144 8.36 -11.33 12.47
CA ASP A 144 9.08 -10.51 11.48
C ASP A 144 8.39 -9.15 11.31
N VAL A 145 7.06 -9.16 11.28
CA VAL A 145 6.24 -7.97 11.11
C VAL A 145 5.26 -7.86 12.27
N VAL A 146 5.26 -6.73 12.96
CA VAL A 146 4.26 -6.44 14.00
C VAL A 146 3.34 -5.32 13.52
N ASN A 147 2.04 -5.49 13.71
CA ASN A 147 1.04 -4.45 13.48
C ASN A 147 0.52 -3.93 14.82
N LEU A 148 0.52 -2.61 15.00
CA LEU A 148 -0.13 -1.88 16.09
C LEU A 148 -1.19 -0.96 15.45
N GLY A 149 -2.21 -1.58 14.85
CA GLY A 149 -3.25 -0.89 14.10
C GLY A 149 -4.32 -0.29 15.00
N PHE A 150 -4.39 1.03 15.10
CA PHE A 150 -5.44 1.80 15.79
C PHE A 150 -5.57 1.58 17.31
N VAL A 151 -4.65 0.83 17.92
CA VAL A 151 -4.65 0.55 19.37
C VAL A 151 -4.38 1.80 20.18
N VAL A 152 -3.41 2.62 19.77
CA VAL A 152 -3.04 3.83 20.51
C VAL A 152 -4.19 4.84 20.56
N ASN A 153 -5.12 4.77 19.62
CA ASN A 153 -6.26 5.66 19.59
C ASN A 153 -7.24 5.38 20.73
N VAL A 154 -7.26 4.19 21.34
CA VAL A 154 -8.30 3.80 22.33
C VAL A 154 -7.80 3.80 23.77
N ILE A 155 -6.52 4.07 23.98
CA ILE A 155 -5.89 4.10 25.30
C ILE A 155 -5.91 5.54 25.81
N GLU A 156 -6.67 5.81 26.88
CA GLU A 156 -6.82 7.16 27.46
C GLU A 156 -5.64 7.63 28.31
N ASP A 157 -4.75 6.73 28.70
CA ASP A 157 -3.55 7.07 29.46
C ASP A 157 -2.36 7.26 28.51
N PRO A 158 -1.77 8.48 28.43
CA PRO A 158 -0.59 8.72 27.62
C PRO A 158 0.60 7.80 27.94
N ALA A 159 0.81 7.45 29.21
CA ALA A 159 1.91 6.57 29.60
C ALA A 159 1.68 5.14 29.08
N GLU A 160 0.44 4.65 29.17
CA GLU A 160 0.09 3.33 28.66
C GLU A 160 0.22 3.26 27.12
N ARG A 161 -0.02 4.37 26.40
CA ARG A 161 0.24 4.42 24.94
C ARG A 161 1.72 4.26 24.61
N VAL A 162 2.59 4.93 25.38
CA VAL A 162 4.05 4.79 25.26
C VAL A 162 4.47 3.34 25.53
N ASP A 163 3.95 2.74 26.59
CA ASP A 163 4.23 1.34 26.93
C ASP A 163 3.75 0.38 25.84
N ALA A 164 2.55 0.58 25.29
CA ALA A 164 2.02 -0.24 24.20
C ALA A 164 2.89 -0.15 22.94
N LEU A 165 3.35 1.06 22.59
CA LEU A 165 4.25 1.28 21.46
C LEU A 165 5.60 0.57 21.65
N HIS A 166 6.23 0.70 22.83
CA HIS A 166 7.47 -0.01 23.15
C HIS A 166 7.30 -1.53 23.15
N LYS A 167 6.23 -2.05 23.74
CA LYS A 167 5.94 -3.49 23.77
C LYS A 167 5.77 -4.03 22.35
N ALA A 168 4.99 -3.36 21.50
CA ALA A 168 4.81 -3.76 20.12
C ALA A 168 6.12 -3.70 19.33
N PHE A 169 6.93 -2.64 19.51
CA PHE A 169 8.22 -2.50 18.84
C PHE A 169 9.19 -3.62 19.23
N LYS A 170 9.24 -3.99 20.52
CA LYS A 170 10.10 -5.08 21.01
C LYS A 170 9.76 -6.44 20.38
N LEU A 171 8.52 -6.64 19.95
CA LEU A 171 8.10 -7.89 19.29
C LEU A 171 8.49 -7.95 17.82
N ALA A 172 8.87 -6.82 17.21
CA ALA A 172 9.18 -6.76 15.79
C ALA A 172 10.64 -7.13 15.55
N ARG A 173 10.89 -8.19 14.76
CA ARG A 173 12.23 -8.53 14.29
C ARG A 173 12.68 -7.65 13.12
N THR A 174 11.74 -7.30 12.23
CA THR A 174 12.04 -6.52 11.03
C THR A 174 11.37 -5.15 11.07
N VAL A 175 10.05 -5.09 11.16
CA VAL A 175 9.30 -3.83 11.05
C VAL A 175 8.05 -3.83 11.92
N LEU A 176 7.83 -2.69 12.59
CA LEU A 176 6.58 -2.33 13.23
C LEU A 176 5.79 -1.42 12.31
N SER A 177 4.53 -1.77 12.06
CA SER A 177 3.54 -0.91 11.42
C SER A 177 2.63 -0.30 12.50
N VAL A 178 2.52 1.02 12.54
CA VAL A 178 1.64 1.73 13.47
C VAL A 178 0.58 2.46 12.67
N GLY A 179 -0.68 2.18 13.00
CA GLY A 179 -1.84 2.86 12.42
C GLY A 179 -2.53 3.75 13.44
N VAL A 180 -2.86 4.98 13.07
CA VAL A 180 -3.62 5.91 13.90
C VAL A 180 -4.77 6.54 13.14
N MET A 181 -5.84 6.88 13.85
CA MET A 181 -6.89 7.75 13.33
C MET A 181 -6.43 9.21 13.32
N LEU A 182 -6.67 9.89 12.20
CA LEU A 182 -6.37 11.32 12.04
C LEU A 182 -7.58 12.19 12.39
N TYR A 183 -7.33 13.44 12.77
CA TYR A 183 -8.41 14.42 12.94
C TYR A 183 -9.23 14.55 11.64
N GLY A 184 -10.55 14.43 11.79
CA GLY A 184 -11.50 14.74 10.74
C GLY A 184 -12.00 16.18 10.81
N SER A 185 -12.97 16.50 9.95
CA SER A 185 -13.62 17.82 9.92
C SER A 185 -14.54 18.07 11.13
N ASP A 186 -15.14 17.01 11.70
CA ASP A 186 -16.06 17.11 12.84
C ASP A 186 -15.45 16.56 14.16
N PRO A 187 -15.63 17.24 15.30
CA PRO A 187 -15.18 16.75 16.60
C PRO A 187 -16.03 15.55 17.06
N PRO A 188 -15.43 14.39 17.35
CA PRO A 188 -16.13 13.11 17.49
C PRO A 188 -16.72 12.84 18.89
N GLY A 189 -17.08 13.88 19.64
CA GLY A 189 -17.68 13.74 20.97
C GLY A 189 -17.22 14.81 21.96
N ARG A 190 -17.32 14.49 23.25
CA ARG A 190 -16.92 15.42 24.32
C ARG A 190 -15.40 15.37 24.54
N PRO A 191 -14.69 16.51 24.62
CA PRO A 191 -13.27 16.52 24.97
C PRO A 191 -13.02 15.83 26.33
N PHE A 192 -11.97 15.01 26.40
CA PHE A 192 -11.54 14.34 27.62
C PHE A 192 -10.04 14.05 27.55
N ARG A 193 -9.28 14.58 28.52
CA ARG A 193 -7.80 14.56 28.50
C ARG A 193 -7.30 15.12 27.17
N ASP A 194 -6.54 14.34 26.42
CA ASP A 194 -5.98 14.70 25.11
C ASP A 194 -6.77 14.10 23.93
N GLY A 195 -7.94 13.51 24.19
CA GLY A 195 -8.81 12.93 23.18
C GLY A 195 -10.28 13.27 23.42
N PHE A 196 -11.15 12.38 22.97
CA PHE A 196 -12.60 12.55 23.07
C PHE A 196 -13.25 11.31 23.68
N ILE A 197 -14.35 11.50 24.40
CA ILE A 197 -15.25 10.42 24.78
C ILE A 197 -16.44 10.44 23.84
N THR A 198 -16.71 9.30 23.22
CA THR A 198 -17.85 9.08 22.33
C THR A 198 -19.15 8.92 23.13
N SER A 199 -20.30 8.92 22.45
CA SER A 199 -21.61 8.61 23.05
C SER A 199 -21.67 7.21 23.68
N ARG A 200 -20.81 6.29 23.24
CA ARG A 200 -20.68 4.91 23.79
C ARG A 200 -19.74 4.81 24.99
N ASN A 201 -19.31 5.95 25.55
CA ASN A 201 -18.33 6.01 26.63
C ASN A 201 -16.99 5.31 26.31
N THR A 202 -16.56 5.40 25.05
CA THR A 202 -15.24 4.95 24.60
C THR A 202 -14.31 6.16 24.41
N PHE A 203 -13.02 5.99 24.70
CA PHE A 203 -12.01 7.01 24.46
C PHE A 203 -11.46 6.92 23.04
N GLN A 204 -11.23 8.08 22.42
CA GLN A 204 -10.59 8.16 21.11
C GLN A 204 -9.60 9.34 21.05
N LYS A 205 -8.31 9.04 20.96
CA LYS A 205 -7.24 9.97 20.58
C LYS A 205 -7.13 10.03 19.07
N TYR A 206 -7.05 11.23 18.52
CA TYR A 206 -6.75 11.49 17.11
C TYR A 206 -5.42 12.22 16.99
N PHE A 207 -4.77 12.11 15.84
CA PHE A 207 -3.49 12.74 15.60
C PHE A 207 -3.52 13.62 14.35
N THR A 208 -2.66 14.63 14.32
CA THR A 208 -2.21 15.17 13.03
C THR A 208 -1.11 14.29 12.46
N GLN A 209 -0.86 14.34 11.14
CA GLN A 209 0.21 13.54 10.53
C GLN A 209 1.59 13.88 11.11
N ALA A 210 1.85 15.17 11.40
CA ALA A 210 3.12 15.63 11.96
C ALA A 210 3.26 15.20 13.43
N GLU A 211 2.23 15.44 14.25
CA GLU A 211 2.21 15.01 15.65
C GLU A 211 2.41 13.49 15.78
N PHE A 212 1.78 12.71 14.92
CA PHE A 212 1.95 11.26 14.92
C PHE A 212 3.40 10.86 14.65
N LYS A 213 4.04 11.47 13.64
CA LYS A 213 5.45 11.21 13.33
C LYS A 213 6.34 11.57 14.51
N ASP A 214 6.24 12.79 15.00
CA ASP A 214 7.09 13.31 16.07
C ASP A 214 6.94 12.48 17.35
N TRP A 215 5.70 12.09 17.69
CA TRP A 215 5.41 11.24 18.84
C TRP A 215 6.08 9.86 18.74
N VAL A 216 5.98 9.19 17.59
CA VAL A 216 6.59 7.87 17.39
C VAL A 216 8.12 7.96 17.50
N GLU A 217 8.74 8.94 16.83
CA GLU A 217 10.19 9.10 16.84
C GLU A 217 10.73 9.48 18.22
N GLN A 218 10.01 10.32 18.96
CA GLN A 218 10.38 10.69 20.32
C GLN A 218 10.31 9.50 21.27
N VAL A 219 9.29 8.65 21.15
CA VAL A 219 9.11 7.49 22.03
C VAL A 219 10.11 6.38 21.71
N LEU A 220 10.26 6.03 20.42
CA LEU A 220 11.09 4.89 20.03
C LEU A 220 12.56 5.24 19.80
N HIS A 221 12.90 6.53 19.65
CA HIS A 221 14.22 6.98 19.24
C HIS A 221 14.69 6.33 17.92
N GLN A 222 13.75 6.12 17.00
CA GLN A 222 13.97 5.55 15.67
C GLN A 222 13.27 6.42 14.63
N GLU A 223 13.75 6.40 13.38
CA GLU A 223 13.08 7.10 12.28
C GLU A 223 11.71 6.48 11.97
N ALA A 224 10.70 7.33 11.78
CA ALA A 224 9.35 6.91 11.42
C ALA A 224 9.06 7.24 9.95
N PHE A 225 8.91 6.19 9.14
CA PHE A 225 8.61 6.33 7.72
C PHE A 225 7.09 6.47 7.51
N MET A 226 6.64 7.69 7.22
CA MET A 226 5.24 7.95 6.89
C MET A 226 4.90 7.38 5.50
N VAL A 227 4.21 6.24 5.48
CA VAL A 227 3.90 5.49 4.26
C VAL A 227 2.49 5.75 3.71
N GLY A 228 1.63 6.34 4.53
CA GLY A 228 0.30 6.80 4.13
C GLY A 228 -0.30 7.70 5.21
N PRO A 229 -1.50 8.26 4.96
CA PRO A 229 -2.22 9.01 5.97
C PRO A 229 -2.48 8.12 7.20
N GLY A 230 -2.02 8.57 8.37
CA GLY A 230 -2.16 7.85 9.64
C GLY A 230 -1.45 6.50 9.72
N VAL A 231 -0.47 6.22 8.84
CA VAL A 231 0.31 4.96 8.90
C VAL A 231 1.80 5.24 8.81
N ALA A 232 2.55 4.70 9.76
CA ALA A 232 4.01 4.79 9.84
C ALA A 232 4.64 3.40 9.95
N PHE A 233 5.80 3.23 9.32
CA PHE A 233 6.67 2.06 9.51
C PHE A 233 7.91 2.45 10.30
N ILE A 234 8.31 1.60 11.23
CA ILE A 234 9.49 1.75 12.07
C ILE A 234 10.26 0.44 12.02
N PHE A 235 11.50 0.49 11.56
CA PHE A 235 12.30 -0.71 11.33
C PHE A 235 13.13 -1.06 12.57
N ALA A 236 12.99 -2.30 13.04
CA ALA A 236 13.86 -2.89 14.04
C ALA A 236 15.16 -3.41 13.41
N ASP A 237 15.07 -3.95 12.18
CA ASP A 237 16.23 -4.35 11.37
C ASP A 237 16.75 -3.19 10.52
N LYS A 238 18.02 -2.81 10.75
CA LYS A 238 18.69 -1.72 10.03
C LYS A 238 18.96 -2.03 8.56
N GLU A 239 19.13 -3.30 8.20
CA GLU A 239 19.27 -3.63 6.78
C GLU A 239 17.93 -3.49 6.04
N ALA A 240 16.82 -3.94 6.64
CA ALA A 240 15.49 -3.72 6.11
C ALA A 240 15.15 -2.23 6.00
N GLU A 241 15.54 -1.43 6.99
CA GLU A 241 15.43 0.03 6.94
C GLU A 241 16.16 0.62 5.74
N GLN A 242 17.43 0.24 5.54
CA GLN A 242 18.23 0.74 4.42
C GLN A 242 17.65 0.30 3.07
N ARG A 243 17.20 -0.95 2.94
CA ARG A 243 16.54 -1.47 1.72
C ARG A 243 15.26 -0.69 1.43
N PHE A 244 14.44 -0.43 2.45
CA PHE A 244 13.21 0.34 2.32
C PHE A 244 13.47 1.80 1.93
N SER A 245 14.45 2.43 2.56
CA SER A 245 14.86 3.81 2.29
C SER A 245 15.43 3.94 0.87
N ALA A 246 16.32 3.03 0.46
CA ALA A 246 16.84 2.98 -0.92
C ALA A 246 15.72 2.77 -1.94
N GLY A 247 14.75 1.90 -1.65
CA GLY A 247 13.55 1.72 -2.48
C GLY A 247 12.69 2.98 -2.56
N ARG A 248 12.64 3.80 -1.50
CA ARG A 248 11.94 5.10 -1.48
C ARG A 248 12.67 6.17 -2.28
N PHE A 249 13.99 6.26 -2.21
CA PHE A 249 14.78 7.13 -3.08
C PHE A 249 14.70 6.69 -4.54
N ARG A 250 14.56 5.37 -4.76
CA ARG A 250 14.21 4.83 -6.07
C ARG A 250 12.75 5.08 -6.48
N ARG A 251 11.82 5.62 -5.67
CA ARG A 251 10.41 5.89 -6.10
C ARG A 251 10.25 6.97 -7.19
N ARG A 252 11.32 7.37 -7.87
CA ARG A 252 11.27 7.86 -9.26
C ARG A 252 11.31 6.72 -10.31
N ASP A 253 11.25 5.44 -9.89
CA ASP A 253 11.33 4.25 -10.75
C ASP A 253 9.96 3.92 -11.35
N LEU A 254 9.75 4.47 -12.54
CA LEU A 254 8.73 4.08 -13.50
C LEU A 254 8.80 2.58 -13.86
N SER A 255 9.96 1.93 -13.68
CA SER A 255 10.23 0.52 -14.00
C SER A 255 9.33 -0.46 -13.22
N SER A 256 9.12 -0.23 -11.92
CA SER A 256 8.22 -1.06 -11.09
C SER A 256 6.75 -0.89 -11.47
N ARG A 257 6.34 0.33 -11.88
CA ARG A 257 4.98 0.61 -12.39
C ARG A 257 4.72 -0.06 -13.74
N LEU A 258 5.71 -0.08 -14.64
CA LEU A 258 5.59 -0.71 -15.95
C LEU A 258 5.59 -2.26 -15.87
N LEU A 259 6.31 -2.83 -14.90
CA LEU A 259 6.29 -4.26 -14.63
C LEU A 259 4.97 -4.71 -13.99
N ALA A 260 4.41 -3.92 -13.06
CA ALA A 260 3.09 -4.18 -12.48
C ALA A 260 1.96 -4.10 -13.52
N MET A 261 2.06 -3.21 -14.52
CA MET A 261 1.10 -3.12 -15.63
C MET A 261 1.15 -4.31 -16.61
N ARG A 262 2.20 -5.15 -16.57
CA ARG A 262 2.36 -6.31 -17.45
C ARG A 262 1.77 -7.61 -16.90
N VAL A 263 1.39 -7.66 -15.63
CA VAL A 263 0.50 -8.72 -15.11
C VAL A 263 -0.93 -8.38 -15.50
N ARG A 264 -1.18 -8.30 -16.81
CA ARG A 264 -2.52 -8.57 -17.34
C ARG A 264 -2.76 -10.05 -17.10
N SER A 265 -3.60 -10.35 -16.12
CA SER A 265 -4.24 -11.65 -15.98
C SER A 265 -4.69 -12.13 -17.37
N PRO A 266 -4.49 -13.41 -17.74
CA PRO A 266 -5.14 -13.97 -18.90
C PRO A 266 -6.63 -13.74 -18.70
N ARG A 267 -7.29 -13.07 -19.65
CA ARG A 267 -8.76 -13.05 -19.69
C ARG A 267 -9.20 -14.51 -19.67
N LEU A 268 -9.79 -14.96 -18.55
CA LEU A 268 -10.55 -16.20 -18.54
C LEU A 268 -11.58 -16.07 -19.67
N PRO A 269 -11.62 -17.00 -20.64
CA PRO A 269 -12.66 -16.98 -21.66
C PRO A 269 -14.00 -17.04 -20.95
N ARG A 270 -14.86 -16.03 -21.16
CA ARG A 270 -16.28 -16.11 -20.81
C ARG A 270 -16.84 -17.40 -21.42
N GLU A 271 -17.47 -18.23 -20.60
CA GLU A 271 -18.23 -19.37 -21.11
C GLU A 271 -19.27 -18.88 -22.12
N PRO A 272 -19.22 -19.36 -23.38
CA PRO A 272 -20.25 -19.05 -24.35
C PRO A 272 -21.52 -19.81 -23.97
N LYS A 273 -22.65 -19.10 -23.89
CA LYS A 273 -23.98 -19.72 -23.91
C LYS A 273 -24.08 -20.68 -25.09
N PRO A 274 -24.76 -21.84 -24.95
CA PRO A 274 -24.77 -22.86 -25.99
C PRO A 274 -25.49 -22.33 -27.23
N GLN A 275 -24.71 -22.07 -28.28
CA GLN A 275 -25.22 -21.84 -29.62
C GLN A 275 -24.73 -22.98 -30.51
N ILE A 276 -25.70 -23.53 -31.24
CA ILE A 276 -25.59 -24.72 -32.09
C ILE A 276 -24.43 -24.59 -33.08
N ALA A 277 -23.64 -25.66 -33.16
CA ALA A 277 -22.36 -25.73 -33.85
C ALA A 277 -22.41 -25.35 -35.34
N LYS A 278 -21.55 -24.41 -35.74
CA LYS A 278 -20.96 -24.35 -37.08
C LYS A 278 -19.44 -24.45 -36.93
N GLN A 279 -18.87 -25.47 -37.56
CA GLN A 279 -17.43 -25.74 -37.59
C GLN A 279 -16.68 -24.52 -38.17
N SER A 280 -15.86 -23.87 -37.35
CA SER A 280 -14.92 -22.83 -37.80
C SER A 280 -13.48 -23.29 -37.58
N ARG A 281 -12.67 -23.09 -38.63
CA ARG A 281 -11.27 -23.53 -38.76
C ARG A 281 -10.38 -22.82 -37.75
N GLN A 282 -9.39 -23.53 -37.20
CA GLN A 282 -8.41 -22.97 -36.27
C GLN A 282 -7.65 -21.77 -36.88
N PRO A 283 -7.44 -20.67 -36.14
CA PRO A 283 -6.71 -19.52 -36.64
C PRO A 283 -5.21 -19.84 -36.77
N HIS A 284 -4.66 -19.67 -37.98
CA HIS A 284 -3.25 -19.85 -38.28
C HIS A 284 -2.44 -18.69 -37.67
N VAL A 285 -1.74 -18.91 -36.56
CA VAL A 285 -0.81 -17.93 -35.99
C VAL A 285 0.33 -17.71 -36.99
N SER A 286 0.61 -16.45 -37.35
CA SER A 286 1.66 -16.15 -38.32
C SER A 286 3.04 -16.49 -37.74
N ARG A 287 3.94 -17.02 -38.58
CA ARG A 287 5.31 -17.39 -38.19
C ARG A 287 6.08 -16.23 -37.51
N ALA A 288 5.82 -15.00 -37.96
CA ALA A 288 6.39 -13.79 -37.38
C ALA A 288 5.93 -13.52 -35.94
N THR A 289 4.69 -13.88 -35.59
CA THR A 289 4.15 -13.73 -34.23
C THR A 289 4.81 -14.73 -33.28
N GLN A 290 5.03 -15.97 -33.74
CA GLN A 290 5.70 -17.01 -32.96
C GLN A 290 7.19 -16.69 -32.73
N GLU A 291 7.87 -16.17 -33.75
CA GLU A 291 9.26 -15.73 -33.63
C GLU A 291 9.39 -14.55 -32.66
N PHE A 292 8.44 -13.61 -32.65
CA PHE A 292 8.42 -12.51 -31.69
C PHE A 292 8.16 -12.98 -30.26
N GLU A 293 7.20 -13.89 -30.03
CA GLU A 293 6.93 -14.43 -28.70
C GLU A 293 8.14 -15.16 -28.10
N LYS A 294 8.90 -15.90 -28.92
CA LYS A 294 10.14 -16.55 -28.50
C LYS A 294 11.25 -15.55 -28.17
N ALA A 295 11.34 -14.44 -28.91
CA ALA A 295 12.34 -13.40 -28.70
C ALA A 295 12.00 -12.46 -27.54
N ARG A 296 10.73 -12.41 -27.11
CA ARG A 296 10.19 -11.44 -26.15
C ARG A 296 10.95 -11.35 -24.82
N PRO A 297 11.35 -12.44 -24.14
CA PRO A 297 12.06 -12.35 -22.87
C PRO A 297 13.40 -11.61 -22.99
N TYR A 298 14.12 -11.81 -24.10
CA TYR A 298 15.41 -11.16 -24.36
C TYR A 298 15.24 -9.69 -24.75
N LEU A 299 14.19 -9.39 -25.53
CA LEU A 299 13.85 -8.02 -25.91
C LEU A 299 13.36 -7.19 -24.72
N ASP A 300 12.65 -7.80 -23.77
CA ASP A 300 12.16 -7.11 -22.57
C ASP A 300 13.32 -6.62 -21.67
N VAL A 301 14.37 -7.44 -21.51
CA VAL A 301 15.58 -7.03 -20.77
C VAL A 301 16.32 -5.91 -21.50
N LEU A 302 16.51 -6.04 -22.81
CA LEU A 302 17.16 -5.01 -23.64
C LEU A 302 16.39 -3.68 -23.63
N TRP A 303 15.06 -3.75 -23.62
CA TRP A 303 14.19 -2.57 -23.54
C TRP A 303 14.30 -1.88 -22.19
N ALA A 304 14.38 -2.64 -21.10
CA ALA A 304 14.61 -2.06 -19.77
C ALA A 304 15.94 -1.29 -19.73
N THR A 305 17.03 -1.87 -20.25
CA THR A 305 18.33 -1.19 -20.39
C THR A 305 18.23 0.09 -21.23
N ALA A 306 17.46 0.08 -22.33
CA ALA A 306 17.26 1.26 -23.15
C ALA A 306 16.52 2.39 -22.43
N LEU A 307 15.48 2.04 -21.66
CA LEU A 307 14.75 3.01 -20.83
C LEU A 307 15.63 3.56 -19.72
N ASP A 308 16.43 2.70 -19.07
CA ASP A 308 17.36 3.11 -18.03
C ASP A 308 18.36 4.12 -18.58
N LEU A 309 18.90 3.88 -19.78
CA LEU A 309 19.85 4.79 -20.44
C LEU A 309 19.21 6.07 -20.98
N GLY A 310 17.90 6.07 -21.21
CA GLY A 310 17.20 7.13 -21.96
C GLY A 310 17.59 7.18 -23.44
N ARG A 311 18.26 6.15 -23.96
CA ARG A 311 18.66 5.97 -25.36
C ARG A 311 18.87 4.48 -25.64
N LEU A 312 18.97 4.10 -26.91
CA LEU A 312 19.30 2.72 -27.26
C LEU A 312 20.73 2.35 -26.76
N PRO A 313 20.91 1.17 -26.16
CA PRO A 313 22.19 0.74 -25.61
C PRO A 313 23.19 0.36 -26.69
N GLU A 314 24.47 0.63 -26.45
CA GLU A 314 25.58 0.11 -27.22
C GLU A 314 25.95 -1.31 -26.77
N ALA A 315 26.72 -2.06 -27.57
CA ALA A 315 27.04 -3.46 -27.28
C ALA A 315 27.69 -3.68 -25.89
N ALA A 316 28.53 -2.75 -25.45
CA ALA A 316 29.18 -2.82 -24.13
C ALA A 316 28.21 -2.57 -22.95
N GLU A 317 27.04 -2.01 -23.21
CA GLU A 317 26.04 -1.63 -22.20
C GLU A 317 24.94 -2.71 -22.05
N VAL A 318 24.94 -3.74 -22.90
CA VAL A 318 23.91 -4.79 -22.93
C VAL A 318 24.30 -5.99 -22.07
N THR A 319 23.56 -6.23 -21.00
CA THR A 319 23.84 -7.29 -20.02
C THR A 319 23.60 -8.71 -20.55
N ASN A 320 22.70 -8.87 -21.53
CA ASN A 320 22.30 -10.16 -22.12
C ASN A 320 22.68 -10.28 -23.61
N LEU A 321 23.84 -9.73 -23.99
CA LEU A 321 24.26 -9.64 -25.40
C LEU A 321 24.41 -11.02 -26.05
N THR A 322 24.99 -11.98 -25.33
CA THR A 322 25.19 -13.37 -25.79
C THR A 322 23.88 -14.09 -26.08
N GLU A 323 22.87 -13.86 -25.27
CA GLU A 323 21.55 -14.45 -25.39
C GLU A 323 20.76 -13.82 -26.54
N ILE A 324 20.91 -12.52 -26.76
CA ILE A 324 20.33 -11.79 -27.88
C ILE A 324 20.93 -12.25 -29.21
N GLU A 325 22.24 -12.46 -29.27
CA GLU A 325 22.91 -13.00 -30.45
C GLU A 325 22.41 -14.40 -30.80
N ALA A 326 22.32 -15.28 -29.79
CA ALA A 326 21.87 -16.66 -29.98
C ALA A 326 20.38 -16.78 -30.37
N ASN A 327 19.49 -15.97 -29.79
CA ASN A 327 18.03 -16.17 -29.91
C ASN A 327 17.33 -15.19 -30.87
N VAL A 328 17.89 -14.01 -31.09
CA VAL A 328 17.27 -12.95 -31.92
C VAL A 328 18.03 -12.77 -33.24
N GLY A 329 19.29 -13.20 -33.30
CA GLY A 329 20.17 -13.09 -34.47
C GLY A 329 20.92 -11.76 -34.52
N GLY A 330 21.28 -11.23 -33.35
CA GLY A 330 22.20 -10.08 -33.20
C GLY A 330 21.55 -8.80 -32.69
N LEU A 331 22.37 -7.94 -32.08
CA LEU A 331 21.95 -6.70 -31.42
C LEU A 331 21.20 -5.75 -32.38
N SER A 332 21.69 -5.55 -33.61
CA SER A 332 21.04 -4.69 -34.60
C SER A 332 19.62 -5.16 -34.96
N LYS A 333 19.38 -6.47 -34.96
CA LYS A 333 18.06 -7.04 -35.24
C LYS A 333 17.13 -6.92 -34.03
N ALA A 334 17.67 -7.06 -32.82
CA ALA A 334 16.95 -6.81 -31.58
C ALA A 334 16.54 -5.34 -31.44
N LEU A 335 17.43 -4.39 -31.69
CA LEU A 335 17.12 -2.96 -31.65
C LEU A 335 16.03 -2.57 -32.66
N ARG A 336 16.07 -3.11 -33.89
CA ARG A 336 14.97 -2.91 -34.86
C ARG A 336 13.64 -3.50 -34.39
N ALA A 337 13.68 -4.67 -33.74
CA ALA A 337 12.48 -5.28 -33.16
C ALA A 337 11.91 -4.43 -32.02
N LEU A 338 12.77 -3.77 -31.23
CA LEU A 338 12.34 -2.81 -30.22
C LEU A 338 11.66 -1.60 -30.86
N THR A 339 12.28 -0.96 -31.85
CA THR A 339 11.69 0.20 -32.53
C THR A 339 10.32 -0.09 -33.15
N ARG A 340 10.12 -1.33 -33.64
CA ARG A 340 8.88 -1.74 -34.30
C ARG A 340 7.77 -2.18 -33.35
N ASN A 341 8.12 -2.85 -32.25
CA ASN A 341 7.16 -3.56 -31.40
C ASN A 341 6.98 -2.92 -30.02
N TYR A 342 7.85 -1.99 -29.62
CA TYR A 342 7.83 -1.31 -28.32
C TYR A 342 7.55 0.18 -28.48
N GLU A 343 6.89 0.76 -27.48
CA GLU A 343 6.37 2.13 -27.54
C GLU A 343 7.50 3.17 -27.39
N GLN A 344 7.84 3.85 -28.49
CA GLN A 344 8.99 4.78 -28.53
C GLN A 344 8.76 6.08 -27.75
N SER A 345 7.50 6.43 -27.45
CA SER A 345 7.14 7.56 -26.58
C SER A 345 7.78 7.41 -25.18
N LEU A 346 7.88 6.18 -24.67
CA LEU A 346 8.49 5.88 -23.37
C LEU A 346 9.99 6.16 -23.37
N LEU A 347 10.68 5.85 -24.48
CA LEU A 347 12.11 6.13 -24.61
C LEU A 347 12.37 7.64 -24.72
N ALA A 348 11.52 8.37 -25.45
CA ALA A 348 11.62 9.83 -25.53
C ALA A 348 11.36 10.51 -24.17
N ALA A 349 10.41 10.00 -23.39
CA ALA A 349 10.16 10.49 -22.04
C ALA A 349 11.33 10.20 -21.09
N ALA A 350 11.95 9.01 -21.18
CA ALA A 350 13.14 8.67 -20.42
C ALA A 350 14.34 9.57 -20.78
N ALA A 351 14.52 9.88 -22.07
CA ALA A 351 15.56 10.81 -22.54
C ALA A 351 15.38 12.22 -21.98
N ALA A 352 14.15 12.75 -22.02
CA ALA A 352 13.82 14.08 -21.51
C ALA A 352 14.05 14.18 -19.99
N SER A 353 13.62 13.17 -19.23
CA SER A 353 13.80 13.13 -17.78
C SER A 353 15.28 13.16 -17.37
N ARG A 354 16.15 12.47 -18.11
CA ARG A 354 17.60 12.47 -17.83
C ARG A 354 18.27 13.80 -18.19
N ALA A 355 17.81 14.49 -19.23
CA ALA A 355 18.34 15.80 -19.59
C ALA A 355 18.03 16.86 -18.52
N ASP A 356 16.89 16.75 -17.84
CA ASP A 356 16.51 17.62 -16.73
C ASP A 356 17.27 17.31 -15.43
N ASP A 357 17.74 16.08 -15.21
CA ASP A 357 18.55 15.71 -14.04
C ASP A 357 20.01 16.22 -14.11
N ILE A 358 20.48 16.68 -15.27
CA ILE A 358 21.85 17.19 -15.50
C ILE A 358 21.90 18.74 -15.47
N ARG A 359 20.74 19.42 -15.43
CA ARG A 359 20.64 20.88 -15.24
C ARG A 359 20.38 21.23 -13.79
#